data_AF-A0A527ZIG3-F1
#
_entry.id   AF-A0A527ZIG3-F1
#
_cell.length_a   1.000
_cell.length_b   1.000
_cell.length_c   1.000
_cell.angle_alpha   90.00
_cell.angle_beta   90.00
_cell.angle_gamma   90.00
#
_symmetry.space_group_name_H-M   'P 1'
#
loop_
_entity.id
_entity.type
_entity.pdbx_description
1 polymer ?
#
loop_
_entity_poly.entity_id
_entity_poly.type
_entity_poly.pdbx_seq_one_letter_code
_entity_poly.pdbx_strand_id
1 'polypeptide(L)'
;ALMGDVAAKEARYFDVCLVGWESDNQAARMAAEAILFGSGRPTIILPDAADVGVLGHVVIAWDGSRVAARAVADAQPFLERASTITVVTVTDEKPLPGRDIGERLAQGLRTRGLAAGAASIQAEGRSIGTALQEHALKIGGNLLVMGGYGHSRIRDFVLGGATEGILSELRLPVLLSH
;
A
#
# COMPACT_ATOMS: atom_id res chain seq x y z
N ALA A 1 -10.20 25.98 7.64
CA ALA A 1 -10.02 24.73 6.89
C ALA A 1 -9.55 23.68 7.88
N LEU A 2 -10.12 22.48 7.88
CA LEU A 2 -9.54 21.40 8.71
C LEU A 2 -8.08 21.21 8.30
N MET A 3 -7.18 20.94 9.26
CA MET A 3 -5.74 20.79 9.00
C MET A 3 -5.44 19.82 7.85
N GLY A 4 -6.26 18.77 7.67
CA GLY A 4 -6.15 17.82 6.56
C GLY A 4 -6.31 18.44 5.16
N ASP A 5 -7.22 19.40 4.96
CA ASP A 5 -7.42 20.04 3.64
C ASP A 5 -6.22 20.92 3.25
N VAL A 6 -5.62 21.56 4.25
CA VAL A 6 -4.40 22.36 4.04
C VAL A 6 -3.26 21.42 3.67
N ALA A 7 -3.06 20.35 4.45
CA ALA A 7 -2.04 19.34 4.17
C ALA A 7 -2.20 18.71 2.77
N ALA A 8 -3.43 18.38 2.36
CA ALA A 8 -3.72 17.82 1.04
C ALA A 8 -3.41 18.79 -0.11
N LYS A 9 -3.62 20.10 0.09
CA LYS A 9 -3.25 21.12 -0.91
C LYS A 9 -1.75 21.31 -0.99
N GLU A 10 -1.07 21.39 0.15
CA GLU A 10 0.39 21.53 0.20
C GLU A 10 1.10 20.30 -0.39
N ALA A 11 0.58 19.10 -0.11
CA ALA A 11 1.09 17.83 -0.64
C ALA A 11 1.24 17.81 -2.17
N ARG A 12 0.44 18.59 -2.92
CA ARG A 12 0.50 18.63 -4.39
C ARG A 12 1.84 19.10 -4.93
N TYR A 13 2.61 19.86 -4.15
CA TYR A 13 3.93 20.38 -4.48
C TYR A 13 5.07 19.42 -4.13
N PHE A 14 4.75 18.22 -3.63
CA PHE A 14 5.71 17.19 -3.26
C PHE A 14 5.43 15.89 -4.02
N ASP A 15 6.41 14.98 -4.03
CA ASP A 15 6.30 13.70 -4.73
C ASP A 15 5.65 12.61 -3.86
N VAL A 16 5.85 12.66 -2.54
CA VAL A 16 5.35 11.68 -1.57
C VAL A 16 5.03 12.37 -0.24
N CYS A 17 3.99 11.87 0.45
CA CYS A 17 3.64 12.31 1.80
C CYS A 17 4.01 11.24 2.83
N LEU A 18 4.52 11.65 3.99
CA LEU A 18 4.75 10.78 5.14
C LEU A 18 3.79 11.15 6.26
N VAL A 19 3.06 10.17 6.79
CA VAL A 19 2.11 10.38 7.89
C VAL A 19 2.38 9.37 8.98
N GLY A 20 2.71 9.85 10.17
CA GLY A 20 2.76 9.01 11.37
C GLY A 20 1.36 8.57 11.77
N TRP A 21 1.22 7.30 12.13
CA TRP A 21 -0.06 6.67 12.39
C TRP A 21 -0.13 6.10 13.79
N GLU A 22 -1.18 6.54 14.48
CA GLU A 22 -1.58 6.07 15.79
C GLU A 22 -3.07 5.77 15.67
N SER A 23 -3.47 4.51 15.90
CA SER A 23 -4.83 4.02 15.61
C SER A 23 -5.92 4.78 16.39
N ASP A 24 -5.58 5.27 17.58
CA ASP A 24 -6.49 6.00 18.47
C ASP A 24 -6.48 7.52 18.22
N ASN A 25 -5.68 7.99 17.27
CA ASN A 25 -5.54 9.41 16.94
C ASN A 25 -6.42 9.81 15.76
N GLN A 26 -7.63 10.27 16.07
CA GLN A 26 -8.61 10.69 15.07
C GLN A 26 -8.09 11.81 14.14
N ALA A 27 -7.26 12.73 14.66
CA ALA A 27 -6.70 13.80 13.85
C ALA A 27 -5.69 13.27 12.80
N ALA A 28 -4.85 12.30 13.18
CA ALA A 28 -3.93 11.62 12.26
C ALA A 28 -4.70 10.86 11.17
N ARG A 29 -5.77 10.16 11.54
CA ARG A 29 -6.66 9.46 10.60
C ARG A 29 -7.28 10.42 9.58
N MET A 30 -7.88 11.51 10.05
CA MET A 30 -8.50 12.52 9.18
C MET A 30 -7.48 13.20 8.26
N ALA A 31 -6.26 13.45 8.74
CA ALA A 31 -5.19 14.03 7.91
C ALA A 31 -4.72 13.03 6.83
N ALA A 32 -4.49 11.76 7.20
CA ALA A 32 -4.08 10.72 6.26
C ALA A 32 -5.12 10.52 5.15
N GLU A 33 -6.40 10.44 5.50
CA GLU A 33 -7.51 10.34 4.55
C GLU A 33 -7.55 11.58 3.64
N ALA A 34 -7.53 12.79 4.21
CA ALA A 34 -7.57 14.03 3.43
C ALA A 34 -6.41 14.12 2.42
N ILE A 35 -5.19 13.74 2.83
CA ILE A 35 -4.03 13.73 1.94
C ILE A 35 -4.19 12.65 0.86
N LEU A 36 -4.49 11.40 1.24
CA LEU A 36 -4.58 10.27 0.32
C LEU A 36 -5.62 10.52 -0.78
N PHE A 37 -6.73 11.18 -0.46
CA PHE A 37 -7.80 11.45 -1.42
C PHE A 37 -7.74 12.82 -2.09
N GLY A 38 -7.21 13.83 -1.40
CA GLY A 38 -7.25 15.23 -1.84
C GLY A 38 -5.97 15.72 -2.54
N SER A 39 -4.84 15.03 -2.34
CA SER A 39 -3.54 15.47 -2.87
C SER A 39 -3.20 14.95 -4.26
N GLY A 40 -3.70 13.75 -4.63
CA GLY A 40 -3.28 13.05 -5.84
C GLY A 40 -1.84 12.52 -5.78
N ARG A 41 -1.23 12.49 -4.59
CA ARG A 41 0.11 11.97 -4.31
C ARG A 41 0.06 10.69 -3.48
N PRO A 42 1.04 9.79 -3.65
CA PRO A 42 1.18 8.63 -2.76
C PRO A 42 1.46 9.07 -1.32
N THR A 43 0.89 8.34 -0.38
CA THR A 43 1.08 8.56 1.06
C THR A 43 1.68 7.31 1.69
N ILE A 44 2.81 7.46 2.37
CA ILE A 44 3.38 6.44 3.22
C ILE A 44 2.90 6.67 4.64
N ILE A 45 2.20 5.67 5.16
CA ILE A 45 1.73 5.64 6.53
C ILE A 45 2.73 4.85 7.37
N LEU A 46 3.20 5.46 8.45
CA LEU A 46 4.27 4.96 9.30
C LEU A 46 3.70 4.56 10.66
N PRO A 47 3.89 3.32 11.13
CA PRO A 47 3.43 2.92 12.46
C PRO A 47 4.19 3.66 13.56
N ASP A 48 3.48 4.06 14.61
CA ASP A 48 4.07 4.65 15.80
C ASP A 48 5.08 3.66 16.43
N ALA A 49 6.27 4.14 16.75
CA ALA A 49 7.40 3.37 17.29
C ALA A 49 8.19 2.41 16.35
N ALA A 50 8.01 2.42 15.03
CA ALA A 50 8.92 1.67 14.15
C ALA A 50 10.21 2.46 13.85
N ASP A 51 11.37 1.87 14.13
CA ASP A 51 12.60 2.25 13.44
C ASP A 51 12.44 1.83 11.97
N VAL A 52 12.06 2.79 11.14
CA VAL A 52 11.90 2.62 9.70
C VAL A 52 13.30 2.59 9.10
N GLY A 53 13.97 1.44 9.25
CA GLY A 53 15.29 1.20 8.71
C GLY A 53 15.32 1.24 7.17
N VAL A 54 16.29 0.57 6.57
CA VAL A 54 16.40 0.55 5.11
C VAL A 54 15.19 -0.16 4.48
N LEU A 55 14.51 0.50 3.55
CA LEU A 55 13.42 -0.06 2.76
C LEU A 55 13.94 -0.99 1.64
N GLY A 56 14.72 -2.01 2.02
CA GLY A 56 15.44 -2.88 1.09
C GLY A 56 14.56 -3.95 0.44
N HIS A 57 13.50 -4.39 1.14
CA HIS A 57 12.54 -5.35 0.61
C HIS A 57 11.15 -4.72 0.48
N VAL A 58 10.75 -4.45 -0.77
CA VAL A 58 9.43 -3.89 -1.09
C VAL A 58 8.44 -5.00 -1.44
N VAL A 59 7.31 -5.02 -0.76
CA VAL A 59 6.24 -5.99 -0.99
C VAL A 59 5.08 -5.28 -1.69
N ILE A 60 4.63 -5.80 -2.83
CA ILE A 60 3.54 -5.20 -3.62
C ILE A 60 2.29 -6.06 -3.45
N ALA A 61 1.23 -5.52 -2.87
CA ALA A 61 -0.08 -6.17 -2.90
C ALA A 61 -0.72 -6.01 -4.28
N TRP A 62 -1.00 -7.13 -4.94
CA TRP A 62 -1.42 -7.14 -6.34
C TRP A 62 -2.67 -7.99 -6.57
N ASP A 63 -3.73 -7.31 -7.00
CA ASP A 63 -5.01 -7.90 -7.40
C ASP A 63 -5.36 -7.61 -8.88
N GLY A 64 -4.46 -6.97 -9.62
CA GLY A 64 -4.67 -6.56 -11.01
C GLY A 64 -5.59 -5.35 -11.20
N SER A 65 -5.98 -4.67 -10.12
CA SER A 65 -6.83 -3.48 -10.20
C SER A 65 -6.07 -2.23 -10.70
N ARG A 66 -6.83 -1.23 -11.15
CA ARG A 66 -6.27 0.06 -11.60
C ARG A 66 -5.53 0.80 -10.48
N VAL A 67 -6.04 0.74 -9.24
CA VAL A 67 -5.42 1.40 -8.09
C VAL A 67 -4.14 0.68 -7.65
N ALA A 68 -4.09 -0.65 -7.75
CA ALA A 68 -2.84 -1.40 -7.51
C ALA A 68 -1.79 -1.04 -8.57
N ALA A 69 -2.18 -0.91 -9.85
CA ALA A 69 -1.27 -0.45 -10.90
C ALA A 69 -0.76 0.97 -10.65
N ARG A 70 -1.61 1.87 -10.13
CA ARG A 70 -1.21 3.22 -9.74
C ARG A 70 -0.19 3.19 -8.59
N ALA A 71 -0.44 2.40 -7.56
CA ALA A 71 0.49 2.25 -6.43
C ALA A 71 1.87 1.73 -6.87
N VAL A 72 1.92 0.78 -7.81
CA VAL A 72 3.19 0.32 -8.40
C VAL A 72 3.94 1.45 -9.09
N ALA A 73 3.23 2.28 -9.87
CA ALA A 73 3.84 3.41 -10.57
C ALA A 73 4.36 4.48 -9.59
N ASP A 74 3.56 4.82 -8.57
CA ASP A 74 3.94 5.81 -7.56
C ASP A 74 5.08 5.30 -6.66
N ALA A 75 5.21 3.98 -6.48
CA ALA A 75 6.29 3.36 -5.72
C ALA A 75 7.63 3.26 -6.47
N GLN A 76 7.71 3.69 -7.74
CA GLN A 76 8.90 3.54 -8.60
C GLN A 76 10.22 3.94 -7.92
N PRO A 77 10.33 5.09 -7.20
CA PRO A 77 11.58 5.48 -6.53
C PRO A 77 12.04 4.48 -5.45
N PHE A 78 11.10 3.78 -4.82
CA PHE A 78 11.39 2.73 -3.83
C PHE A 78 11.76 1.42 -4.52
N LEU A 79 11.06 1.06 -5.60
CA LEU A 79 11.33 -0.15 -6.37
C LEU A 79 12.74 -0.14 -6.99
N GLU A 80 13.19 1.00 -7.51
CA GLU A 80 14.53 1.14 -8.11
C GLU A 80 15.66 0.99 -7.09
N ARG A 81 15.39 1.23 -5.81
CA ARG A 81 16.36 1.16 -4.71
C ARG A 81 16.27 -0.12 -3.90
N ALA A 82 15.21 -0.91 -4.10
CA ALA A 82 14.98 -2.15 -3.38
C ALA A 82 15.98 -3.22 -3.82
N SER A 83 16.59 -3.92 -2.86
CA SER A 83 17.38 -5.12 -3.15
C SER A 83 16.51 -6.31 -3.53
N THR A 84 15.26 -6.33 -3.06
CA THR A 84 14.28 -7.39 -3.32
C THR A 84 12.88 -6.81 -3.47
N ILE A 85 12.12 -7.30 -4.43
CA ILE A 85 10.70 -6.99 -4.61
C ILE A 85 9.89 -8.29 -4.60
N THR A 86 8.81 -8.33 -3.84
CA THR A 86 7.87 -9.47 -3.85
C THR A 86 6.47 -9.00 -4.20
N VAL A 87 5.94 -9.49 -5.31
CA VAL A 87 4.56 -9.28 -5.72
C VAL A 87 3.68 -10.34 -5.05
N VAL A 88 2.77 -9.93 -4.18
CA VAL A 88 1.91 -10.81 -3.40
C VAL A 88 0.48 -10.71 -3.90
N THR A 89 -0.13 -11.86 -4.20
CA THR A 89 -1.53 -11.96 -4.59
C THR A 89 -2.31 -12.81 -3.58
N VAL A 90 -3.43 -12.30 -3.07
CA VAL A 90 -4.36 -13.03 -2.19
C VAL A 90 -5.42 -13.71 -3.05
N THR A 91 -5.58 -15.03 -2.91
CA THR A 91 -6.30 -15.87 -3.90
C THR A 91 -7.68 -16.36 -3.50
N ASP A 92 -8.02 -16.32 -2.22
CA ASP A 92 -9.23 -16.92 -1.62
C ASP A 92 -10.33 -15.90 -1.25
N GLU A 93 -10.06 -14.61 -1.44
CA GLU A 93 -10.96 -13.53 -1.02
C GLU A 93 -11.88 -13.01 -2.13
N LYS A 94 -11.38 -12.92 -3.37
CA LYS A 94 -12.17 -12.45 -4.51
C LYS A 94 -11.70 -13.05 -5.83
N PRO A 95 -12.59 -13.10 -6.85
CA PRO A 95 -12.18 -13.47 -8.20
C PRO A 95 -11.11 -12.52 -8.73
N LEU A 96 -9.99 -13.10 -9.19
CA LEU A 96 -8.90 -12.37 -9.83
C LEU A 96 -9.09 -12.36 -11.36
N PRO A 97 -8.61 -11.31 -12.07
CA PRO A 97 -8.84 -11.13 -13.51
C PRO A 97 -8.08 -12.13 -14.41
N GLY A 98 -7.40 -13.13 -13.83
CA GLY A 98 -6.68 -14.16 -14.55
C GLY A 98 -5.82 -15.02 -13.64
N ARG A 99 -5.14 -16.01 -14.24
CA ARG A 99 -4.12 -16.82 -13.57
C ARG A 99 -2.79 -16.06 -13.54
N ASP A 100 -2.00 -16.32 -12.51
CA ASP A 100 -0.59 -15.88 -12.40
C ASP A 100 -0.40 -14.37 -12.58
N ILE A 101 -1.39 -13.56 -12.16
CA ILE A 101 -1.35 -12.10 -12.32
C ILE A 101 -0.16 -11.46 -11.61
N GLY A 102 0.27 -12.03 -10.47
CA GLY A 102 1.44 -11.58 -9.72
C GLY A 102 2.73 -11.86 -10.50
N GLU A 103 2.85 -13.05 -11.09
CA GLU A 103 4.02 -13.42 -11.90
C GLU A 103 4.12 -12.55 -13.15
N ARG A 104 3.00 -12.21 -13.80
CA ARG A 104 2.98 -11.29 -14.94
C ARG A 104 3.53 -9.91 -14.56
N LEU A 105 3.17 -9.38 -13.39
CA LEU A 105 3.74 -8.11 -12.90
C LEU A 105 5.23 -8.27 -12.56
N ALA A 106 5.61 -9.32 -11.82
CA ALA A 106 7.00 -9.59 -11.46
C ALA A 106 7.90 -9.70 -12.71
N GLN A 107 7.45 -10.41 -13.75
CA GLN A 107 8.12 -10.48 -15.05
C GLN A 107 8.30 -9.09 -15.68
N GLY A 108 7.27 -8.24 -15.64
CA GLY A 108 7.36 -6.87 -16.14
C GLY A 108 8.39 -6.02 -15.40
N LEU A 109 8.49 -6.17 -14.07
CA LEU A 109 9.50 -5.51 -13.24
C LEU A 109 10.91 -6.06 -13.52
N ARG A 110 11.06 -7.39 -13.69
CA ARG A 110 12.33 -8.02 -14.06
C ARG A 110 12.84 -7.54 -15.42
N THR A 111 11.96 -7.36 -16.40
CA THR A 111 12.32 -6.79 -17.71
C THR A 111 12.88 -5.35 -17.60
N ARG A 112 12.57 -4.63 -16.52
CA ARG A 112 13.12 -3.29 -16.21
C ARG A 112 14.41 -3.34 -15.36
N GLY A 113 14.94 -4.53 -15.10
CA GLY A 113 16.15 -4.72 -14.28
C GLY A 113 15.92 -4.78 -12.78
N LEU A 114 14.67 -4.90 -12.32
CA LEU A 114 14.33 -4.94 -10.89
C LEU A 114 14.30 -6.38 -10.36
N ALA A 115 14.77 -6.59 -9.12
CA ALA A 115 14.85 -7.90 -8.47
C ALA A 115 13.49 -8.39 -7.94
N ALA A 116 12.55 -8.68 -8.84
CA ALA A 116 11.17 -9.03 -8.50
C ALA A 116 10.83 -10.52 -8.62
N GLY A 117 10.15 -11.06 -7.62
CA GLY A 117 9.49 -12.38 -7.65
C GLY A 117 8.00 -12.29 -7.30
N ALA A 118 7.25 -13.36 -7.51
CA ALA A 118 5.84 -13.43 -7.16
C ALA A 118 5.55 -14.51 -6.10
N ALA A 119 4.56 -14.24 -5.25
CA ALA A 119 4.02 -15.15 -4.26
C ALA A 119 2.49 -15.08 -4.24
N SER A 120 1.86 -16.24 -4.06
CA SER A 120 0.42 -16.34 -3.83
C SER A 120 0.17 -16.76 -2.40
N ILE A 121 -0.77 -16.09 -1.73
CA ILE A 121 -1.16 -16.40 -0.36
C ILE A 121 -2.67 -16.58 -0.24
N GLN A 122 -3.09 -17.17 0.87
CA GLN A 122 -4.48 -17.25 1.29
C GLN A 122 -4.66 -16.39 2.55
N ALA A 123 -5.79 -15.69 2.63
CA ALA A 123 -6.17 -14.92 3.80
C ALA A 123 -6.58 -15.83 4.96
N GLU A 124 -7.12 -17.02 4.66
CA GLU A 124 -7.49 -18.04 5.66
C GLU A 124 -8.47 -17.49 6.71
N GLY A 125 -9.42 -16.65 6.29
CA GLY A 125 -10.42 -16.04 7.16
C GLY A 125 -9.97 -14.78 7.92
N ARG A 126 -8.71 -14.34 7.75
CA ARG A 126 -8.25 -13.02 8.19
C ARG A 126 -8.66 -11.94 7.20
N SER A 127 -8.58 -10.66 7.60
CA SER A 127 -8.68 -9.56 6.62
C SER A 127 -7.52 -9.62 5.62
N ILE A 128 -7.75 -9.19 4.37
CA ILE A 128 -6.70 -9.05 3.34
C ILE A 128 -5.53 -8.21 3.88
N GLY A 129 -5.84 -7.11 4.57
CA GLY A 129 -4.84 -6.21 5.15
C GLY A 129 -3.95 -6.93 6.16
N THR A 130 -4.54 -7.69 7.08
CA THR A 130 -3.81 -8.48 8.07
C THR A 130 -2.92 -9.53 7.40
N ALA A 131 -3.46 -10.32 6.46
CA ALA A 131 -2.71 -11.38 5.78
C ALA A 131 -1.53 -10.83 4.97
N LEU A 132 -1.70 -9.69 4.30
CA LEU A 132 -0.63 -9.01 3.57
C LEU A 132 0.48 -8.51 4.50
N GLN A 133 0.13 -7.84 5.60
CA GLN A 133 1.13 -7.34 6.56
C GLN A 133 1.88 -8.48 7.24
N GLU A 134 1.19 -9.54 7.65
CA GLU A 134 1.81 -10.73 8.25
C GLU A 134 2.76 -11.44 7.28
N HIS A 135 2.34 -11.60 6.02
CA HIS A 135 3.21 -12.19 5.01
C HIS A 135 4.42 -11.29 4.73
N ALA A 136 4.21 -9.99 4.58
CA ALA A 136 5.29 -9.03 4.33
C ALA A 136 6.35 -9.10 5.45
N LEU A 137 5.93 -9.04 6.71
CA LEU A 137 6.82 -9.18 7.86
C LEU A 137 7.53 -10.54 7.87
N LYS A 138 6.81 -11.64 7.61
CA LYS A 138 7.37 -13.00 7.58
C LYS A 138 8.51 -13.15 6.58
N ILE A 139 8.46 -12.45 5.45
CA ILE A 139 9.50 -12.50 4.41
C ILE A 139 10.58 -11.43 4.56
N GLY A 140 10.53 -10.61 5.62
CA GLY A 140 11.47 -9.51 5.85
C GLY A 140 11.15 -8.21 5.10
N GLY A 141 9.93 -8.07 4.60
CA GLY A 141 9.43 -6.87 3.93
C GLY A 141 9.47 -5.64 4.83
N ASN A 142 9.95 -4.53 4.29
CA ASN A 142 10.13 -3.26 5.02
C ASN A 142 9.18 -2.16 4.53
N LEU A 143 8.59 -2.33 3.35
CA LEU A 143 7.58 -1.44 2.78
C LEU A 143 6.51 -2.28 2.09
N LEU A 144 5.24 -2.12 2.47
CA LEU A 144 4.11 -2.66 1.72
C LEU A 144 3.55 -1.58 0.80
N VAL A 145 3.44 -1.88 -0.49
CA VAL A 145 2.86 -1.03 -1.53
C VAL A 145 1.50 -1.58 -1.92
N MET A 146 0.45 -0.77 -1.83
CA MET A 146 -0.87 -1.18 -2.30
C MET A 146 -1.73 -0.03 -2.82
N GLY A 147 -2.64 -0.39 -3.73
CA GLY A 147 -3.71 0.53 -4.11
C GLY A 147 -4.72 0.69 -2.99
N GLY A 148 -5.10 1.94 -2.71
CA GLY A 148 -6.25 2.27 -1.90
C GLY A 148 -7.55 2.14 -2.70
N TYR A 149 -8.63 1.72 -2.04
CA TYR A 149 -10.03 2.00 -2.43
C TYR A 149 -10.48 1.64 -3.87
N GLY A 150 -10.04 0.51 -4.42
CA GLY A 150 -10.43 0.09 -5.78
C GLY A 150 -11.90 -0.27 -6.00
N HIS A 151 -12.68 -0.47 -4.93
CA HIS A 151 -14.06 -1.01 -5.00
C HIS A 151 -15.15 -0.13 -4.36
N SER A 152 -14.83 0.92 -3.61
CA SER A 152 -15.81 1.79 -2.96
C SER A 152 -15.99 3.08 -3.73
N ARG A 153 -16.84 3.04 -4.76
CA ARG A 153 -17.37 4.25 -5.40
C ARG A 153 -18.38 4.91 -4.46
N ILE A 154 -17.98 5.65 -3.43
CA ILE A 154 -18.90 6.56 -2.74
C ILE A 154 -18.15 7.80 -2.26
N ARG A 155 -18.87 8.91 -2.39
CA ARG A 155 -18.50 10.32 -2.12
C ARG A 155 -18.20 10.61 -0.64
N ASP A 156 -18.44 9.63 0.22
CA ASP A 156 -18.12 9.63 1.65
C ASP A 156 -17.02 8.56 1.84
N PHE A 157 -15.86 8.94 2.36
CA PHE A 157 -14.65 8.12 2.39
C PHE A 157 -14.82 6.81 3.19
N VAL A 158 -15.41 5.76 2.60
CA VAL A 158 -15.50 4.43 3.22
C VAL A 158 -14.26 3.62 2.84
N LEU A 159 -13.41 3.38 3.83
CA LEU A 159 -12.28 2.46 3.78
C LEU A 159 -12.68 1.11 3.18
N GLY A 160 -12.05 0.75 2.06
CA GLY A 160 -12.17 -0.60 1.52
C GLY A 160 -11.62 -1.59 2.55
N GLY A 161 -12.18 -2.80 2.65
CA GLY A 161 -11.86 -3.74 3.73
C GLY A 161 -10.36 -4.07 3.89
N ALA A 162 -9.59 -4.03 2.80
CA ALA A 162 -8.14 -4.19 2.87
C ALA A 162 -7.42 -2.98 3.51
N THR A 163 -7.82 -1.76 3.16
CA THR A 163 -7.24 -0.53 3.73
C THR A 163 -7.67 -0.34 5.19
N GLU A 164 -8.93 -0.61 5.55
CA GLU A 164 -9.37 -0.59 6.95
C GLU A 164 -8.57 -1.58 7.79
N GLY A 165 -8.41 -2.83 7.31
CA GLY A 165 -7.66 -3.86 8.04
C GLY A 165 -6.18 -3.55 8.21
N ILE A 166 -5.61 -2.68 7.36
CA ILE A 166 -4.24 -2.16 7.56
C ILE A 166 -4.22 -1.04 8.58
N LEU A 167 -5.11 -0.05 8.42
CA LEU A 167 -5.14 1.12 9.29
C LEU A 167 -5.58 0.80 10.72
N SER A 168 -6.38 -0.23 10.91
CA SER A 168 -6.77 -0.70 12.24
C SER A 168 -5.59 -1.27 13.04
N GLU A 169 -4.61 -1.86 12.35
CA GLU A 169 -3.45 -2.49 12.98
C GLU A 169 -2.24 -2.38 12.06
N LEU A 170 -1.65 -1.18 11.99
CA LEU A 170 -0.51 -0.92 11.12
C LEU A 170 0.76 -1.52 11.74
N ARG A 171 1.38 -2.48 11.05
CA ARG A 171 2.54 -3.24 11.58
C ARG A 171 3.87 -2.92 10.87
N LEU A 172 3.82 -2.31 9.70
CA LEU A 172 4.99 -1.88 8.92
C LEU A 172 4.64 -0.63 8.09
N PRO A 173 5.62 0.10 7.53
CA PRO A 173 5.36 1.17 6.58
C PRO A 173 4.50 0.71 5.39
N VAL A 174 3.45 1.46 5.09
CA VAL A 174 2.55 1.17 3.95
C VAL A 174 2.44 2.37 3.03
N LEU A 175 2.83 2.22 1.77
CA LEU A 175 2.55 3.17 0.70
C LEU A 175 1.16 2.90 0.12
N LEU A 176 0.29 3.90 0.21
CA LEU A 176 -1.05 3.93 -0.37
C LEU A 176 -1.12 4.92 -1.53
N SER A 177 -1.75 4.51 -2.62
CA SER A 177 -2.09 5.38 -3.75
C SER A 177 -3.58 5.27 -4.10
N HIS A 178 -4.18 6.37 -4.56
CA HIS A 178 -5.58 6.46 -4.98
C HIS A 178 -5.72 7.01 -6.41
#